data_AF-F8NUN4-F1
#
_entry.id   AF-F8NUN4-F1
#
_cell.length_a   1.000
_cell.length_b   1.000
_cell.length_c   1.000
_cell.angle_alpha   90.00
_cell.angle_beta   90.00
_cell.angle_gamma   90.00
#
_symmetry.space_group_name_H-M   'P 1'
#
loop_
_entity.id
_entity.type
_entity.pdbx_description
1 polymer ?
#
loop_
_entity_poly.entity_id
_entity_poly.type
_entity_poly.pdbx_seq_one_letter_code
_entity_poly.pdbx_strand_id
1 'polypeptide(L)'
;MSDDTHSRLQANHDQLVSQYEGNLENVLALQETLIQDVLPHVTDELQMGGETVNWAKEWLQDTSTIFRLLRRHKFTRSFALESVRTILIWRVKNLLPLLSRPYTRVLRCLPPPASDPFGRPIVIIKVSELPLASEDLKPTLWLAIERLRLH
;
A
#
# COMPACT_ATOMS: atom_id res chain seq x y z
N MET A 1 -4.09 -26.06 22.39
CA MET A 1 -3.20 -24.96 21.98
C MET A 1 -3.67 -24.22 20.72
N SER A 2 -4.66 -24.72 19.95
CA SER A 2 -5.17 -24.06 18.74
C SER A 2 -6.14 -22.89 19.01
N ASP A 3 -6.88 -22.91 20.12
CA ASP A 3 -7.95 -21.94 20.39
C ASP A 3 -7.46 -20.52 20.71
N ASP A 4 -6.26 -20.37 21.30
CA ASP A 4 -5.71 -19.06 21.65
C ASP A 4 -5.30 -18.26 20.41
N THR A 5 -4.65 -18.91 19.44
CA THR A 5 -4.22 -18.22 18.21
C THR A 5 -5.41 -17.78 17.36
N HIS A 6 -6.41 -18.64 17.20
CA HIS A 6 -7.63 -18.29 16.44
C HIS A 6 -8.35 -17.11 17.08
N SER A 7 -8.58 -17.16 18.40
CA SER A 7 -9.27 -16.09 19.14
C SER A 7 -8.54 -14.75 19.06
N ARG A 8 -7.20 -14.76 19.15
CA ARG A 8 -6.38 -13.54 19.00
C ARG A 8 -6.43 -12.96 17.59
N LEU A 9 -6.47 -13.80 16.56
CA LEU A 9 -6.59 -13.35 15.18
C LEU A 9 -7.98 -12.78 14.88
N GLN A 10 -9.04 -13.39 15.40
CA GLN A 10 -10.42 -12.88 15.32
C GLN A 10 -10.51 -11.50 15.99
N ALA A 11 -10.07 -11.37 17.24
CA ALA A 11 -10.10 -10.09 17.96
C ALA A 11 -9.33 -8.99 17.22
N ASN A 12 -8.20 -9.34 16.59
CA ASN A 12 -7.44 -8.41 15.77
C ASN A 12 -8.21 -8.01 14.50
N HIS A 13 -8.85 -8.97 13.82
CA HIS A 13 -9.71 -8.69 12.67
C HIS A 13 -10.85 -7.74 13.03
N ASP A 14 -11.59 -8.03 14.11
CA ASP A 14 -12.72 -7.20 14.54
C ASP A 14 -12.26 -5.79 14.93
N GLN A 15 -11.12 -5.69 15.63
CA GLN A 15 -10.52 -4.40 15.95
C GLN A 15 -10.13 -3.62 14.69
N LEU A 16 -9.58 -4.28 13.67
CA LEU A 16 -9.22 -3.64 12.40
C LEU A 16 -10.46 -3.13 11.66
N VAL A 17 -11.53 -3.92 11.60
CA VAL A 17 -12.80 -3.53 10.97
C VAL A 17 -13.39 -2.32 11.69
N SER A 18 -13.49 -2.37 13.02
CA SER A 18 -13.98 -1.26 13.83
C SER A 18 -13.14 0.01 13.66
N GLN A 19 -11.80 -0.12 13.60
CA GLN A 19 -10.91 1.01 13.33
C GLN A 19 -11.11 1.60 11.94
N TYR A 20 -11.34 0.75 10.94
CA TYR A 20 -11.59 1.18 9.57
C TYR A 20 -12.89 1.96 9.46
N GLU A 21 -14.00 1.38 9.93
CA GLU A 21 -15.31 2.01 9.89
C GLU A 21 -15.33 3.31 10.69
N GLY A 22 -14.78 3.31 11.91
CA GLY A 22 -14.74 4.49 12.78
C GLY A 22 -13.82 5.62 12.30
N ASN A 23 -12.97 5.38 11.30
CA ASN A 23 -12.05 6.40 10.75
C ASN A 23 -12.25 6.64 9.25
N LEU A 24 -13.29 6.08 8.63
CA LEU A 24 -13.48 6.19 7.19
C LEU A 24 -13.63 7.65 6.74
N GLU A 25 -14.39 8.46 7.48
CA GLU A 25 -14.54 9.89 7.19
C GLU A 25 -13.21 10.64 7.27
N ASN A 26 -12.38 10.33 8.27
CA ASN A 26 -11.04 10.91 8.41
C ASN A 26 -10.12 10.52 7.25
N VAL A 27 -10.25 9.29 6.74
CA VAL A 27 -9.52 8.82 5.55
C VAL A 27 -9.95 9.61 4.32
N LEU A 28 -11.26 9.75 4.08
CA LEU A 28 -11.78 10.49 2.94
C LEU A 28 -11.40 11.97 2.98
N ALA A 29 -11.49 12.61 4.16
CA ALA A 29 -11.06 14.00 4.34
C ALA A 29 -9.54 14.17 4.12
N LEU A 30 -8.74 13.18 4.51
CA LEU A 30 -7.30 13.18 4.21
C LEU A 30 -7.06 13.01 2.71
N GLN A 31 -7.78 12.12 2.03
CA GLN A 31 -7.70 11.93 0.57
C GLN A 31 -8.02 13.22 -0.18
N GLU A 32 -9.08 13.92 0.22
CA GLU A 32 -9.47 15.19 -0.37
C GLU A 32 -8.34 16.22 -0.25
N THR A 33 -7.80 16.46 0.95
CA THR A 33 -6.66 17.36 1.15
C THR A 33 -5.44 16.94 0.34
N LEU A 34 -5.14 15.65 0.28
CA LEU A 34 -4.01 15.16 -0.49
C LEU A 34 -4.18 15.44 -1.99
N ILE A 35 -5.38 15.33 -2.52
CA ILE A 35 -5.67 15.51 -3.95
C ILE A 35 -5.81 16.99 -4.31
N GLN A 36 -6.48 17.79 -3.48
CA GLN A 36 -6.78 19.18 -3.78
C GLN A 36 -5.61 20.12 -3.41
N ASP A 37 -4.92 19.83 -2.30
CA ASP A 37 -3.91 20.75 -1.76
C ASP A 37 -2.50 20.22 -1.99
N VAL A 38 -2.23 18.94 -1.71
CA VAL A 38 -0.86 18.41 -1.75
C VAL A 38 -0.40 18.04 -3.17
N LEU A 39 -1.24 17.34 -3.93
CA LEU A 39 -0.90 16.83 -5.26
C LEU A 39 -0.52 17.95 -6.25
N PRO A 40 -1.21 19.11 -6.31
CA PRO A 40 -0.79 20.21 -7.19
C PRO A 40 0.62 20.70 -6.86
N HIS A 41 0.93 20.91 -5.58
CA HIS A 41 2.27 21.33 -5.18
C HIS A 41 3.36 20.31 -5.51
N VAL A 42 3.09 19.01 -5.36
CA VAL A 42 4.05 17.95 -5.75
C VAL A 42 4.17 17.88 -7.29
N THR A 43 3.08 18.15 -8.01
CA THR A 43 3.05 18.19 -9.48
C THR A 43 4.00 19.26 -10.00
N ASP A 44 3.92 20.46 -9.42
CA ASP A 44 4.80 21.56 -9.76
C ASP A 44 6.26 21.28 -9.36
N GLU A 45 6.49 20.76 -8.14
CA GLU A 45 7.82 20.44 -7.63
C GLU A 45 8.56 19.41 -8.52
N LEU A 46 7.85 18.38 -8.96
CA LEU A 46 8.43 17.29 -9.74
C LEU A 46 8.24 17.46 -11.25
N GLN A 47 7.61 18.55 -11.69
CA GLN A 47 7.25 18.80 -13.09
C GLN A 47 6.53 17.59 -13.73
N MET A 48 5.52 17.06 -13.03
CA MET A 48 4.85 15.82 -13.45
C MET A 48 3.99 16.04 -14.70
N GLY A 49 4.11 15.13 -15.67
CA GLY A 49 3.20 15.07 -16.82
C GLY A 49 1.82 14.51 -16.44
N GLY A 50 0.83 14.71 -17.31
CA GLY A 50 -0.57 14.36 -17.04
C GLY A 50 -0.80 12.88 -16.67
N GLU A 51 -0.09 11.95 -17.31
CA GLU A 51 -0.18 10.52 -16.97
C GLU A 51 0.32 10.23 -15.55
N THR A 52 1.45 10.83 -15.17
CA THR A 52 2.02 10.69 -13.82
C THR A 52 1.09 11.30 -12.76
N VAL A 53 0.45 12.43 -13.06
CA VAL A 53 -0.54 13.06 -12.16
C VAL A 53 -1.75 12.16 -11.97
N ASN A 54 -2.28 11.57 -13.06
CA ASN A 54 -3.41 10.64 -12.97
C ASN A 54 -3.03 9.39 -12.15
N TRP A 55 -1.86 8.82 -12.39
CA TRP A 55 -1.35 7.68 -11.63
C TRP A 55 -1.21 8.01 -10.13
N ALA A 56 -0.66 9.18 -9.81
CA ALA A 56 -0.53 9.65 -8.44
C ALA A 56 -1.91 9.83 -7.78
N LYS A 57 -2.87 10.39 -8.51
CA LYS A 57 -4.24 10.59 -8.05
C LYS A 57 -4.95 9.25 -7.77
N GLU A 58 -4.83 8.27 -8.66
CA GLU A 58 -5.38 6.93 -8.46
C GLU A 58 -4.81 6.28 -7.18
N TRP A 59 -3.50 6.42 -6.96
CA TRP A 59 -2.88 5.92 -5.74
C TRP A 59 -3.38 6.64 -4.48
N LEU A 60 -3.56 7.96 -4.53
CA LEU A 60 -4.13 8.73 -3.42
C LEU A 60 -5.61 8.39 -3.17
N GLN A 61 -6.34 7.94 -4.19
CA GLN A 61 -7.73 7.50 -4.09
C GLN A 61 -7.90 6.08 -3.51
N ASP A 62 -6.82 5.31 -3.37
CA ASP A 62 -6.86 4.01 -2.68
C ASP A 62 -7.09 4.18 -1.17
N THR A 63 -8.36 4.07 -0.77
CA THR A 63 -8.82 4.21 0.62
C THR A 63 -8.12 3.24 1.56
N SER A 64 -7.86 1.99 1.15
CA SER A 64 -7.17 1.01 1.99
C SER A 64 -5.71 1.38 2.21
N THR A 65 -5.05 1.98 1.23
CA THR A 65 -3.70 2.53 1.39
C THR A 65 -3.68 3.73 2.34
N ILE A 66 -4.57 4.70 2.15
CA ILE A 66 -4.61 5.90 2.99
C ILE A 66 -5.00 5.55 4.43
N PHE A 67 -5.94 4.62 4.63
CA PHE A 67 -6.25 4.09 5.95
C PHE A 67 -5.03 3.49 6.65
N ARG A 68 -4.26 2.64 5.96
CA ARG A 68 -3.05 2.01 6.54
C ARG A 68 -2.01 3.06 6.95
N LEU A 69 -1.81 4.09 6.14
CA LEU A 69 -0.90 5.20 6.45
C LEU A 69 -1.40 6.01 7.65
N LEU A 70 -2.67 6.38 7.65
CA LEU A 70 -3.28 7.12 8.76
C LEU A 70 -3.21 6.33 10.08
N ARG A 71 -3.54 5.03 10.05
CA ARG A 71 -3.44 4.13 11.20
C ARG A 71 -2.00 3.97 11.70
N ARG A 72 -1.01 3.88 10.81
CA ARG A 72 0.42 3.84 11.18
C ARG A 72 0.82 5.06 12.02
N HIS A 73 0.22 6.21 11.74
CA HIS A 73 0.42 7.45 12.49
C HIS A 73 -0.61 7.67 13.59
N LYS A 74 -1.23 6.59 14.10
CA LYS A 74 -2.24 6.63 15.18
C LYS A 74 -3.38 7.62 14.91
N PHE A 75 -3.76 7.74 13.64
CA PHE A 75 -4.79 8.66 13.17
C PHE A 75 -4.47 10.16 13.33
N THR A 76 -3.19 10.51 13.53
CA THR A 76 -2.74 11.91 13.50
C THR A 76 -2.63 12.41 12.06
N ARG A 77 -3.61 13.22 11.63
CA ARG A 77 -3.74 13.72 10.25
C ARG A 77 -2.49 14.42 9.71
N SER A 78 -1.89 15.32 10.49
CA SER A 78 -0.69 16.07 10.05
C SER A 78 0.51 15.16 9.76
N PHE A 79 0.77 14.18 10.63
CA PHE A 79 1.84 13.21 10.43
C PHE A 79 1.57 12.28 9.24
N ALA A 80 0.31 11.88 9.05
CA ALA A 80 -0.10 11.09 7.90
C ALA A 80 0.07 11.86 6.60
N LEU A 81 -0.31 13.15 6.56
CA LEU A 81 -0.18 14.01 5.39
C LEU A 81 1.28 14.16 4.94
N GLU A 82 2.18 14.50 5.85
CA GLU A 82 3.62 14.61 5.56
C GLU A 82 4.22 13.28 5.10
N SER A 83 3.80 12.18 5.73
CA SER A 83 4.28 10.85 5.35
C SER A 83 3.76 10.43 3.98
N VAL A 84 2.50 10.71 3.65
CA VAL A 84 1.93 10.44 2.33
C VAL A 84 2.63 11.27 1.26
N ARG A 85 2.88 12.57 1.50
CA ARG A 85 3.66 13.43 0.59
C ARG A 85 5.04 12.83 0.31
N THR A 86 5.76 12.46 1.37
CA THR A 86 7.10 11.87 1.26
C THR A 86 7.08 10.56 0.46
N ILE A 87 6.10 9.70 0.73
CA ILE A 87 5.92 8.43 0.03
C ILE A 87 5.57 8.69 -1.44
N LEU A 88 4.69 9.65 -1.74
CA LEU A 88 4.31 10.00 -3.10
C LEU A 88 5.52 10.41 -3.93
N ILE A 89 6.36 11.33 -3.40
CA ILE A 89 7.58 11.78 -4.07
C ILE A 89 8.51 10.59 -4.32
N TRP A 90 8.71 9.73 -3.32
CA TRP A 90 9.55 8.53 -3.47
C TRP A 90 8.99 7.59 -4.55
N ARG A 91 7.68 7.36 -4.54
CA ARG A 91 6.98 6.49 -5.49
C ARG A 91 7.12 6.98 -6.93
N VAL A 92 6.92 8.27 -7.17
CA VAL A 92 7.10 8.87 -8.50
C VAL A 92 8.55 8.72 -8.97
N LYS A 93 9.53 8.99 -8.10
CA LYS A 93 10.95 8.93 -8.47
C LYS A 93 11.50 7.52 -8.64
N ASN A 94 11.03 6.55 -7.85
CA ASN A 94 11.68 5.25 -7.70
C ASN A 94 10.80 4.07 -8.12
N LEU A 95 9.49 4.12 -7.90
CA LEU A 95 8.59 2.99 -8.14
C LEU A 95 7.97 3.06 -9.54
N LEU A 96 7.49 4.22 -9.96
CA LEU A 96 6.86 4.41 -11.27
C LEU A 96 7.75 3.93 -12.43
N PRO A 97 9.06 4.24 -12.48
CA PRO A 97 9.95 3.72 -13.54
C PRO A 97 10.07 2.19 -13.55
N LEU A 98 9.81 1.54 -12.42
CA LEU A 98 9.90 0.08 -12.29
C LEU A 98 8.63 -0.63 -12.76
N LEU A 99 7.48 0.05 -12.85
CA LEU A 99 6.19 -0.59 -13.17
C LEU A 99 6.17 -1.21 -14.58
N SER A 100 7.05 -0.74 -15.48
CA SER A 100 7.26 -1.30 -16.81
C SER A 100 8.01 -2.63 -16.80
N ARG A 101 8.63 -3.03 -15.68
CA ARG A 101 9.40 -4.26 -15.58
C ARG A 101 8.49 -5.50 -15.53
N PRO A 102 8.96 -6.62 -16.13
CA PRO A 102 8.19 -7.86 -16.17
C PRO A 102 7.88 -8.43 -14.79
N TYR A 103 6.90 -9.33 -14.74
CA TYR A 103 6.49 -9.99 -13.51
C TYR A 103 7.59 -10.91 -12.97
N THR A 104 7.88 -10.77 -11.67
CA THR A 104 8.81 -11.65 -10.96
C THR A 104 8.00 -12.68 -10.18
N ARG A 105 8.48 -13.93 -10.16
CA ARG A 105 7.76 -15.05 -9.53
C ARG A 105 8.01 -15.20 -8.02
N VAL A 106 8.76 -14.25 -7.45
CA VAL A 106 9.23 -14.23 -6.05
C VAL A 106 8.08 -14.23 -5.05
N LEU A 107 7.06 -13.39 -5.27
CA LEU A 107 5.85 -13.33 -4.45
C LEU A 107 4.67 -13.81 -5.28
N ARG A 108 3.92 -14.77 -4.74
CA ARG A 108 2.71 -15.29 -5.37
C ARG A 108 1.56 -15.23 -4.37
N CYS A 109 0.42 -14.70 -4.79
CA CYS A 109 -0.83 -14.96 -4.09
C CYS A 109 -1.38 -16.31 -4.50
N LEU A 110 -1.91 -17.07 -3.55
CA LEU A 110 -2.76 -18.19 -3.90
C LEU A 110 -4.03 -17.69 -4.60
N PRO A 111 -4.50 -18.36 -5.67
CA PRO A 111 -5.69 -17.95 -6.37
C PRO A 111 -6.94 -18.19 -5.50
N PRO A 112 -8.02 -17.39 -5.67
CA PRO A 112 -9.30 -17.68 -5.06
C PRO A 112 -9.77 -19.11 -5.40
N PRO A 113 -10.44 -19.83 -4.48
CA PRO A 113 -10.95 -19.39 -3.18
C PRO A 113 -9.95 -19.54 -2.01
N ALA A 114 -8.65 -19.75 -2.27
CA ALA A 114 -7.68 -19.99 -1.21
C ALA A 114 -7.40 -18.71 -0.41
N SER A 115 -7.89 -18.67 0.82
CA SER A 115 -7.64 -17.62 1.80
C SER A 115 -7.31 -18.21 3.17
N ASP A 116 -6.83 -17.37 4.08
CA ASP A 116 -6.82 -17.74 5.50
C ASP A 116 -8.26 -17.83 6.05
N PRO A 117 -8.45 -18.33 7.30
CA PRO A 117 -9.77 -18.44 7.92
C PRO A 117 -10.56 -17.12 8.05
N PHE A 118 -9.90 -15.97 7.89
CA PHE A 118 -10.49 -14.63 7.99
C PHE A 118 -10.58 -13.95 6.62
N GLY A 119 -10.47 -14.71 5.53
CA GLY A 119 -10.63 -14.23 4.16
C GLY A 119 -9.42 -13.46 3.61
N ARG A 120 -8.27 -13.47 4.29
CA ARG A 120 -7.07 -12.75 3.82
C ARG A 120 -6.32 -13.56 2.76
N PRO A 121 -5.78 -12.93 1.71
CA PRO A 121 -5.01 -13.63 0.69
C PRO A 121 -3.73 -14.23 1.28
N ILE A 122 -3.42 -15.47 0.90
CA ILE A 122 -2.19 -16.14 1.31
C ILE A 122 -1.08 -15.80 0.31
N VAL A 123 -0.02 -15.16 0.80
CA VAL A 123 1.16 -14.80 0.00
C VAL A 123 2.29 -15.80 0.27
N ILE A 124 2.82 -16.38 -0.80
CA ILE A 124 3.97 -17.29 -0.79
C ILE A 124 5.20 -16.55 -1.30
N ILE A 125 6.27 -16.58 -0.51
CA ILE A 125 7.59 -16.06 -0.88
C ILE A 125 8.49 -17.24 -1.23
N LYS A 126 8.89 -17.36 -2.49
CA LYS A 126 9.85 -18.39 -2.89
C LYS A 126 11.27 -17.83 -2.84
N VAL A 127 11.92 -18.05 -1.71
CA VAL A 127 13.30 -17.58 -1.43
C VAL A 127 14.29 -18.06 -2.49
N SER A 128 14.10 -19.25 -3.04
CA SER A 128 14.95 -19.79 -4.12
C SER A 128 14.79 -19.10 -5.47
N GLU A 129 13.75 -18.26 -5.65
CA GLU A 129 13.54 -17.45 -6.85
C GLU A 129 14.03 -16.00 -6.66
N LEU A 130 14.64 -15.67 -5.51
CA LEU A 130 15.23 -14.35 -5.29
C LEU A 130 16.47 -14.15 -6.18
N PRO A 131 16.66 -12.94 -6.75
CA PRO A 131 17.88 -12.63 -7.49
C PRO A 131 19.09 -12.82 -6.58
N LEU A 132 20.11 -13.51 -7.08
CA LEU A 132 21.38 -13.72 -6.36
C LEU A 132 22.19 -12.42 -6.25
N ALA A 133 21.97 -11.48 -7.18
CA ALA A 133 22.56 -10.15 -7.14
C ALA A 133 21.76 -9.23 -6.20
N SER A 134 22.44 -8.66 -5.21
CA SER A 134 21.83 -7.80 -4.19
C SER A 134 21.20 -6.52 -4.75
N GLU A 135 21.70 -6.03 -5.90
CA GLU A 135 21.24 -4.79 -6.54
C GLU A 135 19.83 -4.92 -7.14
N ASP A 136 19.45 -6.12 -7.60
CA ASP A 136 18.13 -6.36 -8.20
C ASP A 136 17.06 -6.83 -7.20
N LEU A 137 17.47 -7.17 -5.97
CA LEU A 137 16.56 -7.69 -4.95
C LEU A 137 15.54 -6.63 -4.51
N LYS A 138 15.98 -5.42 -4.17
CA LYS A 138 15.09 -4.36 -3.67
C LYS A 138 14.05 -3.93 -4.70
N PRO A 139 14.40 -3.59 -5.95
CA PRO A 139 13.42 -3.25 -6.99
C PRO A 139 12.42 -4.38 -7.24
N THR A 140 12.91 -5.63 -7.25
CA THR A 140 12.07 -6.83 -7.41
C THR A 140 11.03 -6.95 -6.29
N LEU A 141 11.45 -6.76 -5.04
CA LEU A 141 10.55 -6.81 -3.89
C LEU A 141 9.55 -5.66 -3.89
N TRP A 142 9.97 -4.44 -4.24
CA TRP A 142 9.06 -3.29 -4.32
C TRP A 142 7.94 -3.53 -5.33
N LEU A 143 8.27 -4.03 -6.52
CA LEU A 143 7.27 -4.36 -7.54
C LEU A 143 6.34 -5.47 -7.11
N ALA A 144 6.89 -6.50 -6.47
CA ALA A 144 6.10 -7.62 -6.01
C ALA A 144 5.10 -7.16 -4.91
N ILE A 145 5.54 -6.35 -3.95
CA ILE A 145 4.68 -5.77 -2.91
C ILE A 145 3.65 -4.78 -3.51
N GLU A 146 4.05 -3.96 -4.49
CA GLU A 146 3.13 -3.02 -5.13
C GLU A 146 1.99 -3.74 -5.86
N ARG A 147 2.28 -4.88 -6.50
CA ARG A 147 1.22 -5.70 -7.12
C ARG A 147 0.30 -6.33 -6.09
N LEU A 148 0.84 -6.77 -4.94
CA LEU A 148 0.03 -7.27 -3.82
C LEU A 148 -0.92 -6.21 -3.24
N ARG A 149 -0.59 -4.92 -3.34
CA ARG A 149 -1.49 -3.83 -2.91
C ARG A 149 -2.79 -3.80 -3.71
N LEU A 150 -2.75 -4.24 -4.97
CA LEU A 150 -3.89 -4.21 -5.91
C LEU A 150 -4.82 -5.43 -5.77
N HIS A 151 -4.48 -6.40 -4.91
CA HIS A 151 -5.25 -7.60 -4.63
C HIS A 151 -5.92 -7.51 -3.26
#